data_AF-A0AAW9ECL2-F1
#
_entry.id   AF-A0AAW9ECL2-F1
#
_cell.length_a   1.000
_cell.length_b   1.000
_cell.length_c   1.000
_cell.angle_alpha   90.00
_cell.angle_beta   90.00
_cell.angle_gamma   90.00
#
_symmetry.space_group_name_H-M   'P 1'
#
loop_
_entity.id
_entity.type
_entity.pdbx_description
1 polymer ?
#
loop_
_entity_poly.entity_id
_entity_poly.type
_entity_poly.pdbx_seq_one_letter_code
_entity_poly.pdbx_strand_id
1 'polypeptide(L)'
;VVTEAVRLLEECPLFNAGIGAVYTRDETHELDACVMDGNTLNAGAVAGVSHLRNPILAARLVMEHSPHVMMIGEGAENFAIAQGME
;
A
#
# COMPACT_ATOMS: atom_id res chain seq x y z
N VAL A 1 -10.83 -9.25 -6.13
CA VAL A 1 -10.48 -9.00 -7.55
C VAL A 1 -9.60 -7.78 -7.69
N VAL A 2 -10.09 -6.58 -7.36
CA VAL A 2 -9.31 -5.33 -7.54
C VAL A 2 -7.97 -5.32 -6.79
N THR A 3 -7.93 -5.79 -5.54
CA THR A 3 -6.68 -5.90 -4.77
C THR A 3 -5.63 -6.77 -5.47
N GLU A 4 -6.02 -7.93 -6.00
CA GLU A 4 -5.10 -8.85 -6.67
C GLU A 4 -4.63 -8.31 -8.03
N ALA A 5 -5.52 -7.69 -8.79
CA ALA A 5 -5.16 -7.08 -10.07
C ALA A 5 -4.12 -5.97 -9.88
N VAL A 6 -4.29 -5.12 -8.87
CA VAL A 6 -3.32 -4.06 -8.53
C VAL A 6 -2.03 -4.66 -7.99
N ARG A 7 -2.09 -5.69 -7.14
CA ARG A 7 -0.89 -6.39 -6.65
C ARG A 7 -0.05 -6.93 -7.81
N LEU A 8 -0.68 -7.52 -8.82
CA LEU A 8 0.04 -7.99 -10.02
C LEU A 8 0.63 -6.85 -10.86
N LEU A 9 -0.01 -5.68 -10.88
CA LEU A 9 0.55 -4.49 -11.53
C LEU A 9 1.71 -3.90 -10.74
N GLU A 10 1.68 -3.93 -9.40
CA GLU A 10 2.81 -3.58 -8.53
C GLU A 10 3.99 -4.53 -8.69
N GLU A 11 3.76 -5.80 -9.03
CA GLU A 11 4.82 -6.76 -9.32
C GLU A 11 5.37 -6.64 -10.75
N CYS A 12 4.72 -5.86 -11.62
CA CYS A 12 5.08 -5.73 -13.01
C CYS A 12 5.98 -4.50 -13.22
N PRO A 13 7.28 -4.68 -13.55
CA PRO A 13 8.26 -3.59 -13.63
C PRO A 13 7.99 -2.58 -14.75
N LEU A 14 6.99 -2.84 -15.61
CA LEU A 14 6.58 -1.94 -16.68
C LEU A 14 5.65 -0.83 -16.19
N PHE A 15 5.14 -0.93 -14.96
CA PHE A 15 4.20 0.04 -14.39
C PHE A 15 4.82 0.78 -13.20
N ASN A 16 4.38 2.02 -13.01
CA ASN A 16 4.83 2.89 -11.93
C ASN A 16 4.02 2.63 -10.64
N ALA A 17 4.23 1.46 -10.03
CA ALA A 17 3.72 1.09 -8.71
C ALA A 17 4.55 -0.09 -8.18
N GLY A 18 4.85 -0.15 -6.88
CA GLY A 18 5.69 -1.21 -6.32
C GLY A 18 7.02 -1.37 -7.08
N ILE A 19 7.23 -2.53 -7.69
CA ILE A 19 8.36 -2.78 -8.61
C ILE A 19 8.15 -1.97 -9.89
N GLY A 20 9.06 -1.04 -10.17
CA GLY A 20 8.93 -0.11 -11.30
C GLY A 20 8.49 1.29 -10.87
N ALA A 21 8.34 1.53 -9.57
CA ALA A 21 8.12 2.86 -9.03
C ALA A 21 9.21 3.84 -9.46
N VAL A 22 8.78 5.06 -9.79
CA VAL A 22 9.67 6.18 -10.11
C VAL A 22 10.44 6.64 -8.88
N TYR A 23 11.52 7.37 -9.12
CA TYR A 23 12.34 7.96 -8.07
C TYR A 23 11.78 9.31 -7.63
N THR A 24 11.93 9.61 -6.35
CA THR A 24 11.80 10.96 -5.81
C THR A 24 12.99 11.84 -6.25
N ARG A 25 12.95 13.12 -5.89
CA ARG A 25 14.10 14.03 -6.08
C ARG A 25 15.37 13.53 -5.37
N ASP A 26 15.20 12.86 -4.24
CA ASP A 26 16.31 12.43 -3.38
C ASP A 26 16.74 10.98 -3.70
N GLU A 27 16.38 10.49 -4.89
CA GLU A 27 16.71 9.16 -5.41
C GLU A 27 16.19 8.01 -4.54
N THR A 28 15.06 8.24 -3.85
CA THR A 28 14.34 7.22 -3.06
C THR A 28 13.04 6.79 -3.74
N HIS A 29 12.32 5.83 -3.14
CA HIS A 29 10.97 5.46 -3.52
C HIS A 29 10.00 5.73 -2.38
N GLU A 30 8.92 6.43 -2.69
CA GLU A 30 7.79 6.68 -1.79
C GLU A 30 6.52 6.20 -2.51
N LEU A 31 5.81 5.27 -1.90
CA LEU A 31 4.69 4.57 -2.50
C LEU A 31 3.39 4.91 -1.78
N ASP A 32 2.33 5.04 -2.56
CA ASP A 32 0.96 5.30 -2.08
C ASP A 32 0.00 4.27 -2.67
N ALA A 33 -0.98 3.84 -1.90
CA ALA A 33 -2.05 2.97 -2.39
C ALA A 33 -3.35 3.14 -1.59
N CYS A 34 -4.48 2.85 -2.24
CA CYS A 34 -5.80 2.91 -1.63
C CYS A 34 -6.71 1.80 -2.17
N VAL A 35 -7.57 1.28 -1.30
CA VAL A 35 -8.65 0.35 -1.65
C VAL A 35 -9.93 0.74 -0.92
N MET A 36 -11.07 0.59 -1.58
CA MET A 36 -12.38 0.84 -1.01
C MET A 36 -13.35 -0.30 -1.39
N ASP A 37 -14.14 -0.74 -0.42
CA ASP A 37 -15.26 -1.65 -0.64
C ASP A 37 -16.56 -0.85 -0.79
N GLY A 38 -17.14 -0.87 -1.99
CA GLY A 38 -18.39 -0.16 -2.29
C GLY A 38 -19.63 -0.73 -1.59
N ASN A 39 -19.57 -1.95 -1.04
CA ASN A 39 -20.68 -2.54 -0.30
C ASN A 39 -20.78 -2.01 1.15
N THR A 40 -19.63 -1.85 1.80
CA THR A 40 -19.55 -1.41 3.21
C THR A 40 -19.16 0.05 3.37
N LEU A 41 -18.64 0.67 2.31
CA LEU A 41 -17.96 1.98 2.31
C LEU A 41 -16.68 2.00 3.14
N ASN A 42 -16.20 0.84 3.62
CA ASN A 42 -14.90 0.74 4.26
C ASN A 42 -13.80 1.04 3.26
N ALA A 43 -12.75 1.71 3.72
CA ALA A 43 -11.60 2.08 2.92
C ALA A 43 -10.32 1.92 3.74
N GLY A 44 -9.22 1.72 3.02
CA GLY A 44 -7.88 1.67 3.59
C GLY A 44 -6.89 2.28 2.62
N ALA A 45 -5.94 3.04 3.16
CA ALA A 45 -4.91 3.72 2.39
C ALA A 45 -3.60 3.80 3.15
N VAL A 46 -2.51 3.78 2.40
CA VAL A 46 -1.16 4.07 2.86
C VAL A 46 -0.55 5.15 1.98
N ALA A 47 0.29 6.01 2.56
CA ALA A 47 1.05 7.01 1.81
C ALA A 47 2.47 7.18 2.33
N GLY A 48 3.40 7.46 1.43
CA GLY A 48 4.81 7.68 1.73
C GLY A 48 5.50 6.47 2.37
N VAL A 49 5.13 5.25 1.99
CA VAL A 49 5.80 4.03 2.46
C VAL A 49 6.92 3.63 1.50
N SER A 50 8.02 3.09 2.04
CA SER A 50 9.23 2.75 1.30
C SER A 50 9.67 1.31 1.54
N HIS A 51 9.21 0.68 2.62
CA HIS A 51 9.67 -0.64 3.08
C HIS A 51 8.63 -1.76 2.89
N LEU A 52 7.57 -1.53 2.12
CA LEU A 52 6.52 -2.51 1.86
C LEU A 52 6.47 -2.85 0.38
N ARG A 53 6.65 -4.14 0.05
CA ARG A 53 6.69 -4.60 -1.35
C ARG A 53 5.40 -4.30 -2.12
N ASN A 54 4.25 -4.52 -1.48
CA ASN A 54 2.93 -4.35 -2.10
C ASN A 54 2.06 -3.37 -1.28
N PRO A 55 2.16 -2.05 -1.56
CA PRO A 55 1.36 -1.02 -0.89
C PRO A 55 -0.15 -1.29 -0.91
N ILE A 56 -0.71 -1.91 -1.96
CA ILE A 56 -2.14 -2.24 -2.01
C ILE A 56 -2.56 -3.27 -0.95
N LEU A 57 -1.66 -4.19 -0.60
CA LEU A 57 -1.92 -5.16 0.48
C LEU A 57 -1.86 -4.46 1.84
N ALA A 58 -0.94 -3.51 2.02
CA ALA A 58 -0.89 -2.69 3.23
C ALA A 58 -2.14 -1.82 3.38
N ALA A 59 -2.61 -1.19 2.30
CA ALA A 59 -3.88 -0.47 2.27
C ALA A 59 -5.06 -1.39 2.65
N ARG A 60 -5.07 -2.63 2.17
CA ARG A 60 -6.07 -3.64 2.56
C ARG A 60 -5.99 -3.99 4.05
N LEU A 61 -4.78 -4.13 4.61
CA LEU A 61 -4.59 -4.34 6.05
C LEU A 61 -5.13 -3.17 6.88
N VAL A 62 -4.90 -1.93 6.47
CA VAL A 62 -5.45 -0.75 7.14
C VAL A 62 -6.99 -0.85 7.21
N MET A 63 -7.64 -1.22 6.09
CA MET A 63 -9.09 -1.35 6.00
C MET A 63 -9.66 -2.46 6.90
N GLU A 64 -8.98 -3.60 7.01
CA GLU A 64 -9.53 -4.82 7.64
C GLU A 64 -9.06 -5.04 9.08
N HIS A 65 -7.87 -4.54 9.43
CA HIS A 65 -7.19 -4.85 10.69
C HIS A 65 -6.90 -3.60 11.53
N SER A 66 -7.52 -2.48 11.20
CA SER A 66 -7.45 -1.27 12.00
C SER A 66 -8.80 -0.56 12.06
N PRO A 67 -9.05 0.31 13.05
CA PRO A 67 -10.22 1.19 13.08
C PRO A 67 -10.05 2.45 12.21
N HIS A 68 -8.97 2.54 11.43
CA HIS A 68 -8.58 3.74 10.69
C HIS A 68 -8.71 3.53 9.17
N VAL A 69 -8.80 4.63 8.44
CA VAL A 69 -8.90 4.62 6.96
C VAL A 69 -7.56 4.90 6.29
N MET A 70 -6.67 5.66 6.91
CA MET A 70 -5.40 6.06 6.30
C MET A 70 -4.27 6.04 7.32
N MET A 71 -3.12 5.50 6.92
CA MET A 71 -1.86 5.56 7.67
C MET A 71 -0.75 6.09 6.75
N ILE A 72 0.30 6.69 7.31
CA ILE A 72 1.39 7.28 6.52
C ILE A 72 2.77 6.90 7.07
N GLY A 73 3.76 6.85 6.19
CA GLY A 73 5.18 6.69 6.49
C GLY A 73 5.50 5.51 7.38
N GLU A 74 6.49 5.69 8.25
CA GLU A 74 6.98 4.66 9.19
C GLU A 74 5.87 4.09 10.10
N GLY A 75 4.84 4.88 10.41
CA GLY A 75 3.69 4.42 11.19
C GLY A 75 2.86 3.37 10.44
N ALA A 76 2.68 3.53 9.13
CA ALA A 76 2.01 2.55 8.29
C ALA A 76 2.85 1.26 8.13
N GLU A 77 4.17 1.40 8.01
CA GLU A 77 5.09 0.28 7.87
C GLU A 77 5.15 -0.57 9.14
N ASN A 78 5.33 0.07 10.30
CA ASN A 78 5.31 -0.60 11.60
C ASN A 78 3.99 -1.33 11.85
N PHE A 79 2.87 -0.73 11.45
CA PHE A 79 1.56 -1.38 11.52
C PHE A 79 1.52 -2.63 10.63
N ALA A 80 1.94 -2.53 9.36
CA ALA A 80 1.94 -3.66 8.43
C ALA A 80 2.84 -4.81 8.91
N ILE A 81 4.04 -4.48 9.41
CA ILE A 81 4.97 -5.45 10.00
C ILE A 81 4.35 -6.14 11.22
N ALA A 82 3.65 -5.39 12.08
CA ALA A 82 2.94 -5.97 13.23
C ALA A 82 1.79 -6.91 12.83
N GLN A 83 1.25 -6.78 11.61
CA GLN A 83 0.28 -7.71 11.02
C GLN A 83 0.94 -8.88 10.26
N GLY A 84 2.28 -8.97 10.26
CA GLY A 84 3.02 -10.06 9.62
C GLY A 84 3.36 -9.83 8.14
N MET A 85 3.27 -8.60 7.65
CA MET A 85 3.76 -8.23 6.32
C MET A 85 5.30 -8.09 6.34
N GLU A 86 5.95 -8.52 5.26
CA GLU A 86 7.40 -8.34 5.03
C GLU A 86 7.69 -7.09 4.20
#